data_AF-A0A5P2C8R3-F1
#
_entry.id   AF-A0A5P2C8R3-F1
#
_cell.length_a   1.000
_cell.length_b   1.000
_cell.length_c   1.000
_cell.angle_alpha   90.00
_cell.angle_beta   90.00
_cell.angle_gamma   90.00
#
_symmetry.space_group_name_H-M   'P 1'
#
loop_
_entity.id
_entity.type
_entity.pdbx_description
1 polymer ?
#
loop_
_entity_poly.entity_id
_entity_poly.type
_entity_poly.pdbx_seq_one_letter_code
_entity_poly.pdbx_strand_id
1 'polypeptide(L)' 'MSTHEIRTILEGAYIPEWETLGRLVSALHGRPETIRPLWAAAIRSQLHSAAAGASCLPAGAFG' A
#
# COMPACT_ATOMS: atom_id res chain seq x y z
N MET A 1 7.20 -4.23 15.93
CA MET A 1 7.38 -4.58 14.51
C MET A 1 7.84 -6.02 14.47
N SER A 2 6.90 -6.94 14.27
CA SER A 2 7.17 -8.37 14.22
C SER A 2 7.59 -8.77 12.79
N THR A 3 8.42 -9.80 12.64
CA THR A 3 8.97 -10.22 11.34
C THR A 3 7.91 -10.58 10.30
N HIS A 4 6.73 -11.03 10.75
CA HIS A 4 5.59 -11.29 9.87
C HIS A 4 5.03 -10.01 9.25
N GLU A 5 4.91 -8.91 10.00
CA GLU A 5 4.45 -7.63 9.47
C GLU A 5 5.37 -7.14 8.34
N ILE A 6 6.69 -7.26 8.53
CA ILE A 6 7.69 -6.86 7.55
C ILE A 6 7.53 -7.68 6.25
N ARG A 7 7.27 -8.99 6.36
CA ARG A 7 7.04 -9.84 5.19
C ARG A 7 5.77 -9.45 4.44
N THR A 8 4.66 -9.24 5.15
CA THR A 8 3.38 -8.83 4.52
C THR A 8 3.49 -7.47 3.84
N ILE A 9 4.29 -6.56 4.41
CA ILE A 9 4.60 -5.27 3.80
C ILE A 9 5.41 -5.44 2.50
N LEU A 10 6.41 -6.33 2.51
CA LEU A 10 7.27 -6.60 1.35
C LEU A 10 6.56 -7.42 0.27
N GLU A 11 5.64 -8.29 0.64
CA GLU A 11 4.80 -9.05 -0.30
C GLU A 11 3.74 -8.18 -1.00
N GLY A 12 3.64 -6.89 -0.63
CA GLY A 12 2.69 -5.96 -1.23
C GLY A 12 1.24 -6.19 -0.78
N ALA A 13 1.03 -7.06 0.20
CA ALA A 13 -0.28 -7.34 0.79
C ALA A 13 -0.73 -6.22 1.75
N TYR A 14 0.21 -5.42 2.26
CA TYR A 14 -0.10 -4.29 3.13
C TYR A 14 0.87 -3.11 2.92
N ILE A 15 0.35 -1.96 2.51
CA ILE A 15 1.14 -0.73 2.42
C ILE A 15 0.94 0.06 3.73
N PRO A 16 1.96 0.14 4.61
CA PRO A 16 1.84 0.87 5.86
C PRO A 16 1.91 2.38 5.61
N GLU A 17 1.52 3.15 6.61
CA GLU A 17 1.63 4.61 6.60
C GLU A 17 3.08 5.07 6.37
N TRP A 18 3.24 6.21 5.70
CA TRP A 18 4.55 6.73 5.29
C TRP A 18 5.53 6.83 6.46
N GLU A 19 5.03 7.17 7.64
CA GLU A 19 5.86 7.31 8.85
C GLU A 19 6.52 5.98 9.26
N THR A 20 5.78 4.88 9.19
CA THR A 20 6.28 3.53 9.50
C THR A 20 7.23 3.04 8.42
N LEU A 21 6.89 3.26 7.15
CA LEU A 21 7.74 2.88 6.02
C LEU A 21 9.04 3.69 6.00
N GLY A 22 8.99 4.99 6.31
CA GLY A 22 10.15 5.86 6.41
C GLY A 22 11.13 5.42 7.51
N ARG A 23 10.61 5.00 8.67
CA ARG A 23 11.44 4.43 9.75
C ARG A 23 12.08 3.10 9.33
N LEU A 24 11.33 2.22 8.66
CA LEU A 24 11.83 0.94 8.17
C LEU A 24 12.93 1.14 7.10
N VAL A 25 12.68 2.00 6.12
CA VAL A 25 13.63 2.34 5.05
C VAL A 25 14.89 2.97 5.63
N SER A 26 14.75 3.87 6.60
CA SER A 26 15.90 4.48 7.28
C SER A 26 16.70 3.44 8.08
N ALA A 27 16.03 2.51 8.76
CA ALA A 27 16.69 1.40 9.48
C ALA A 27 17.42 0.43 8.54
N LEU A 28 16.91 0.27 7.32
CA LEU A 28 17.52 -0.51 6.23
C LEU A 28 18.65 0.25 5.50
N HIS A 29 19.03 1.45 5.96
CA HIS A 29 19.94 2.37 5.24
C HIS A 29 19.48 2.74 3.82
N GLY A 30 18.19 2.59 3.53
CA GLY A 30 17.59 3.03 2.28
C GLY A 30 17.38 4.55 2.27
N ARG A 31 17.29 5.12 1.07
CA ARG A 31 16.99 6.54 0.88
C ARG A 31 15.48 6.75 0.85
N PRO A 32 14.85 7.33 1.89
CA PRO A 32 13.41 7.54 1.92
C PRO A 32 12.93 8.48 0.81
N GLU A 33 13.79 9.39 0.36
CA GLU A 33 13.47 10.36 -0.71
C GLU A 33 13.16 9.70 -2.04
N THR A 34 13.84 8.60 -2.36
CA THR A 34 13.57 7.81 -3.58
C THR A 34 12.35 6.90 -3.45
N ILE A 35 11.96 6.55 -2.21
CA ILE A 35 10.83 5.64 -1.95
C ILE A 35 9.51 6.40 -1.81
N ARG A 36 9.53 7.69 -1.44
CA ARG A 36 8.32 8.53 -1.35
C ARG A 36 7.46 8.52 -2.64
N PRO A 37 8.02 8.73 -3.85
CA PRO A 37 7.22 8.67 -5.08
C PRO A 37 6.69 7.25 -5.37
N LEU A 38 7.48 6.20 -5.05
CA LEU A 38 7.06 4.80 -5.23
C LEU A 38 5.92 4.42 -4.29
N TRP A 39 5.99 4.83 -3.02
CA TRP A 39 4.94 4.65 -2.03
C TRP A 39 3.65 5.37 -2.43
N ALA A 40 3.75 6.62 -2.89
CA ALA A 40 2.59 7.38 -3.35
C ALA A 40 1.91 6.72 -4.57
N ALA A 41 2.69 6.17 -5.51
CA ALA A 41 2.16 5.42 -6.65
C ALA A 41 1.47 4.12 -6.21
N ALA A 42 2.06 3.39 -5.26
CA ALA A 42 1.51 2.15 -4.75
C ALA A 42 0.19 2.36 -3.98
N ILE A 43 0.08 3.41 -3.17
CA ILE A 43 -1.18 3.79 -2.50
C ILE A 43 -2.25 4.17 -3.50
N ARG A 44 -1.91 4.96 -4.53
CA ARG A 44 -2.87 5.31 -5.59
C ARG A 44 -3.42 4.07 -6.30
N SER A 45 -2.57 3.06 -6.52
CA SER A 45 -2.97 1.79 -7.11
C SER A 45 -3.87 0.97 -6.16
N GLN A 46 -3.55 0.93 -4.87
CA GLN A 46 -4.36 0.28 -3.84
C GLN A 46 -5.75 0.92 -3.73
N LEU A 47 -5.83 2.26 -3.71
CA LEU A 47 -7.11 2.97 -3.70
C LEU A 47 -7.94 2.67 -4.95
N HIS A 48 -7.32 2.59 -6.12
CA HIS A 48 -8.01 2.17 -7.35
C HIS A 48 -8.50 0.73 -7.29
N SER A 49 -7.70 -0.19 -6.73
CA SER A 49 -8.07 -1.60 -6.57
C SER A 49 -9.22 -1.77 -5.56
N ALA A 50 -9.19 -1.05 -4.45
CA ALA A 50 -10.28 -1.04 -3.47
C ALA A 50 -11.57 -0.44 -4.05
N ALA A 51 -11.48 0.63 -4.85
CA ALA A 51 -12.63 1.20 -5.53
C ALA A 51 -13.22 0.26 -6.60
N ALA A 52 -12.38 -0.52 -7.29
CA ALA A 52 -12.84 -1.56 -8.22
C ALA A 52 -13.55 -2.72 -7.49
N GLY A 53 -13.08 -3.11 -6.30
CA GLY A 53 -13.76 -4.07 -5.43
C GLY A 53 -15.09 -3.57 -4.87
N ALA A 54 -15.18 -2.26 -4.58
CA ALA A 54 -16.41 -1.59 -4.17
C ALA A 54 -17.41 -1.38 -5.33
N SER A 55 -16.95 -1.59 -6.57
CA SER A 55 -17.81 -1.56 -7.76
C SER A 55 -18.56 -2.87 -7.98
N CYS A 56 -18.91 -3.61 -6.90
CA CYS A 56 -20.06 -4.50 -6.95
C CYS A 56 -21.33 -3.66 -7.08
N LEU A 57 -21.46 -3.00 -8.22
CA LEU A 57 -22.70 -2.42 -8.70
C LEU A 57 -23.72 -3.56 -8.64
N PRO A 58 -24.77 -3.45 -7.83
CA PRO A 58 -25.73 -4.52 -7.69
C PRO A 58 -26.29 -4.87 -9.07
N ALA A 59 -26.37 -6.16 -9.37
CA ALA A 59 -26.87 -6.67 -10.66
C ALA A 59 -28.34 -6.28 -10.97
N GLY A 60 -28.99 -5.51 -10.10
CA GLY A 60 -30.29 -4.85 -10.31
C GLY A 60 -30.22 -3.35 -10.58
N ALA A 61 -29.04 -2.76 -10.81
CA ALA A 61 -28.91 -1.36 -11.23
C ALA A 61 -29.27 -1.14 -12.72
N PHE A 62 -29.41 -2.22 -13.48
CA PHE A 62 -29.90 -2.22 -14.86
C PHE A 62 -31.25 -2.95 -14.87
N GLY A 63 -32.32 -2.15 -14.84
CA GLY A 63 -33.74 -2.46 -15.14
C GLY A 63 -34.18 -3.91 -15.26
#